data_AF-A0A0E1NVV8-F1
#
_entry.id   AF-A0A0E1NVV8-F1
#
_cell.length_a   1.000
_cell.length_b   1.000
_cell.length_c   1.000
_cell.angle_alpha   90.00
_cell.angle_beta   90.00
_cell.angle_gamma   90.00
#
_symmetry.space_group_name_H-M   'P 1'
#
loop_
_entity.id
_entity.type
_entity.pdbx_description
1 polymer ?
#
loop_
_entity_poly.entity_id
_entity_poly.type
_entity_poly.pdbx_seq_one_letter_code
_entity_poly.pdbx_strand_id
1 'polypeptide(L)'
;MQDNIDHTASVIADTDNTIHQQAKAEERHRQAVRRATQLRNDPVLSGINKLAFSVAPKILQPEARTDLSLAEGIPERANEYADPASIQSLFSPGRYLCELYHVAKELHEDGNKLHIDKRRPDLQELVLSNSNMNQEVSSLEILLNVLQTNAPLAKLAKDTEAHANDVSFTLPYDDNLTVINAILEDKAISLREIAALLAENNDPWANPITPALVQEQLGLNPASYALIDIKSPLDDNSAKRLAHATQLSVEQLQWLNKNAIESSSDKDSPLRPEILTIISEYRRLHQRYGLSVDPFIAIINAVNTTHTNENKTSFFQQIFSTLDVDAGFNFLDQGSWEVIIRKALGITAEELLRIAKYCFGKSSISNVKMNSKKFSQLYRMAMIPRTLGVSFSQAEYLWQLYSHPDENIMEKIAQGNALTIIDAIIVPSMDE
;
A
#
# COMPACT_ATOMS: atom_id res chain seq x y z
N MET A 1 58.00 -42.03 -9.66
CA MET A 1 57.84 -40.57 -9.47
C MET A 1 56.54 -40.23 -8.76
N GLN A 2 55.42 -40.92 -9.04
CA GLN A 2 54.14 -40.73 -8.34
C GLN A 2 54.20 -41.09 -6.84
N ASP A 3 54.81 -42.24 -6.47
CA ASP A 3 54.94 -42.66 -5.06
C ASP A 3 55.74 -41.68 -4.18
N ASN A 4 56.63 -40.87 -4.78
CA ASN A 4 57.45 -39.90 -4.06
C ASN A 4 56.71 -38.56 -3.87
N ILE A 5 55.64 -38.32 -4.63
CA ILE A 5 54.76 -37.14 -4.50
C ILE A 5 53.70 -37.43 -3.43
N ASP A 6 53.16 -38.64 -3.39
CA ASP A 6 52.18 -39.05 -2.37
C ASP A 6 52.82 -39.19 -0.98
N HIS A 7 54.07 -39.68 -0.91
CA HIS A 7 54.80 -39.76 0.37
C HIS A 7 55.20 -38.38 0.92
N THR A 8 55.53 -37.42 0.04
CA THR A 8 55.83 -36.04 0.46
C THR A 8 54.55 -35.30 0.88
N ALA A 9 53.43 -35.49 0.18
CA ALA A 9 52.13 -34.95 0.58
C ALA A 9 51.65 -35.50 1.95
N SER A 10 51.85 -36.79 2.23
CA SER A 10 51.53 -37.40 3.53
C SER A 10 52.41 -36.87 4.67
N VAL A 11 53.72 -36.73 4.43
CA VAL A 11 54.65 -36.19 5.44
C VAL A 11 54.35 -34.72 5.72
N ILE A 12 53.99 -33.94 4.69
CA ILE A 12 53.57 -32.54 4.84
C ILE A 12 52.27 -32.46 5.68
N ALA A 13 51.28 -33.32 5.40
CA ALA A 13 50.04 -33.35 6.17
C ALA A 13 50.24 -33.75 7.65
N ASP A 14 51.16 -34.68 7.94
CA ASP A 14 51.50 -35.07 9.31
C ASP A 14 52.26 -33.97 10.04
N THR A 15 53.20 -33.28 9.36
CA THR A 15 53.86 -32.10 9.93
C THR A 15 52.88 -30.95 10.16
N ASP A 16 51.93 -30.72 9.26
CA ASP A 16 50.92 -29.66 9.41
C ASP A 16 49.97 -29.95 10.58
N ASN A 17 49.58 -31.21 10.78
CA ASN A 17 48.77 -31.63 11.92
C ASN A 17 49.50 -31.45 13.26
N THR A 18 50.78 -31.81 13.32
CA THR A 18 51.57 -31.64 14.56
C THR A 18 51.79 -30.16 14.88
N ILE A 19 52.07 -29.32 13.88
CA ILE A 19 52.17 -27.87 14.04
C ILE A 19 50.83 -27.28 14.50
N HIS A 20 49.71 -27.70 13.90
CA HIS A 20 48.37 -27.24 14.31
C HIS A 20 48.05 -27.62 15.76
N GLN A 21 48.38 -28.85 16.18
CA GLN A 21 48.18 -29.30 17.56
C GLN A 21 49.05 -28.53 18.56
N GLN A 22 50.32 -28.27 18.21
CA GLN A 22 51.22 -27.46 19.02
C GLN A 22 50.70 -26.02 19.18
N ALA A 23 50.29 -25.38 18.07
CA ALA A 23 49.73 -24.03 18.09
C ALA A 23 48.47 -23.95 18.98
N LYS A 24 47.59 -24.94 18.88
CA LYS A 24 46.38 -25.03 19.71
C LYS A 24 46.69 -25.27 21.19
N ALA A 25 47.72 -26.05 21.50
CA ALA A 25 48.16 -26.27 22.87
C ALA A 25 48.76 -24.98 23.48
N GLU A 26 49.54 -24.25 22.70
CA GLU A 26 50.13 -22.98 23.12
C GLU A 26 49.05 -21.90 23.33
N GLU A 27 48.07 -21.80 22.44
CA GLU A 27 46.94 -20.87 22.60
C GLU A 27 46.16 -21.15 23.89
N ARG A 28 45.84 -22.42 24.15
CA ARG A 28 45.16 -22.84 25.39
C ARG A 28 45.99 -22.50 26.62
N HIS A 29 47.30 -22.72 26.56
CA HIS A 29 48.20 -22.38 27.67
C HIS A 29 48.19 -20.87 27.94
N ARG A 30 48.38 -20.04 26.90
CA ARG A 30 48.33 -18.58 27.02
C ARG A 30 46.97 -18.10 27.53
N GLN A 31 45.87 -18.67 27.05
CA GLN A 31 44.52 -18.32 27.51
C GLN A 31 44.31 -18.69 28.99
N ALA A 32 44.78 -19.86 29.42
CA ALA A 32 44.70 -20.29 30.82
C ALA A 32 45.53 -19.38 31.74
N VAL A 33 46.76 -19.03 31.34
CA VAL A 33 47.62 -18.10 32.09
C VAL A 33 46.95 -16.73 32.20
N ARG A 34 46.41 -16.18 31.09
CA ARG A 34 45.68 -14.90 31.11
C ARG A 34 44.49 -14.93 32.07
N ARG A 35 43.66 -15.98 32.02
CA ARG A 35 42.51 -16.14 32.93
C ARG A 35 42.96 -16.26 34.39
N ALA A 36 44.04 -16.99 34.66
CA ALA A 36 44.58 -17.14 36.01
C ALA A 36 45.06 -15.78 36.58
N THR A 37 45.75 -14.97 35.76
CA THR A 37 46.17 -13.62 36.14
C THR A 37 44.97 -12.70 36.37
N GLN A 38 43.96 -12.74 35.50
CA GLN A 38 42.71 -11.98 35.65
C GLN A 38 41.90 -12.37 36.90
N LEU A 39 41.86 -13.65 37.28
CA LEU A 39 41.16 -14.07 38.50
C LEU A 39 41.90 -13.63 39.76
N ARG A 40 43.23 -13.59 39.73
CA ARG A 40 44.03 -13.14 40.88
C ARG A 40 43.91 -11.65 41.16
N ASN A 41 43.76 -10.84 40.10
CA ASN A 41 43.65 -9.40 40.21
C ASN A 41 42.19 -8.91 40.40
N ASP A 42 41.22 -9.83 40.52
CA ASP A 42 39.80 -9.49 40.60
C ASP A 42 39.52 -8.61 41.84
N PRO A 43 38.89 -7.42 41.67
CA PRO A 43 38.62 -6.50 42.76
C PRO A 43 37.67 -7.08 43.82
N VAL A 44 36.76 -7.98 43.44
CA VAL A 44 35.84 -8.65 44.38
C VAL A 44 36.61 -9.66 45.24
N LEU A 45 37.47 -10.47 44.62
CA LEU A 45 38.23 -11.50 45.31
C LEU A 45 39.31 -10.91 46.22
N SER A 46 39.99 -9.86 45.78
CA SER A 46 40.99 -9.14 46.59
C SER A 46 40.38 -8.42 47.81
N GLY A 47 39.08 -8.08 47.77
CA GLY A 47 38.36 -7.50 48.91
C GLY A 47 37.97 -8.50 50.00
N ILE A 48 38.07 -9.81 49.76
CA ILE A 48 37.66 -10.84 50.72
C ILE A 48 38.86 -11.29 51.57
N ASN A 49 39.05 -10.65 52.72
CA ASN A 49 40.18 -10.92 53.64
C ASN A 49 40.32 -12.38 54.12
N LYS A 50 39.26 -13.19 54.02
CA LYS A 50 39.27 -14.62 54.43
C LYS A 50 39.78 -15.55 53.33
N LEU A 51 39.71 -15.12 52.07
CA LEU A 51 40.29 -15.83 50.95
C LEU A 51 41.74 -15.34 50.88
N ALA A 52 42.66 -16.12 51.44
CA ALA A 52 44.08 -15.79 51.43
C ALA A 52 44.65 -15.88 50.01
N PHE A 53 44.35 -14.89 49.17
CA PHE A 53 45.09 -14.67 47.93
C PHE A 53 46.46 -14.16 48.35
N SER A 54 47.49 -14.98 48.15
CA SER A 54 48.86 -14.53 48.27
C SER A 54 49.05 -13.41 47.27
N VAL A 55 49.04 -12.16 47.75
CA VAL A 55 49.59 -11.03 47.01
C VAL A 55 51.04 -11.40 46.81
N ALA A 56 51.36 -11.93 45.62
CA ALA A 56 52.72 -12.30 45.32
C ALA A 56 53.59 -11.06 45.54
N PRO A 57 54.71 -11.18 46.27
CA PRO A 57 55.63 -10.07 46.39
C PRO A 57 56.00 -9.60 44.98
N LYS A 58 56.24 -8.30 44.80
CA LYS A 58 56.69 -7.65 43.54
C LYS A 58 57.85 -8.38 42.81
N ILE A 59 58.44 -9.39 43.44
CA ILE A 59 59.59 -10.20 43.04
C ILE A 59 59.17 -11.43 42.19
N LEU A 60 57.90 -11.85 42.18
CA LEU A 60 57.39 -12.90 41.26
C LEU A 60 56.75 -12.32 39.99
N GLN A 61 56.81 -10.99 39.81
CA GLN A 61 56.48 -10.36 38.54
C GLN A 61 57.40 -10.72 37.34
N PRO A 62 58.62 -11.29 37.45
CA PRO A 62 59.43 -11.57 36.27
C PRO A 62 58.78 -12.60 35.33
N GLU A 63 58.10 -13.63 35.85
CA GLU A 63 57.54 -14.71 35.00
C GLU A 63 56.18 -14.36 34.39
N ALA A 64 55.48 -13.33 34.91
CA ALA A 64 54.35 -12.71 34.22
C ALA A 64 54.78 -11.55 33.30
N ARG A 65 56.02 -11.05 33.47
CA ARG A 65 56.64 -10.02 32.61
C ARG A 65 57.36 -10.60 31.40
N THR A 66 57.48 -11.92 31.25
CA THR A 66 58.21 -12.52 30.11
C THR A 66 57.51 -12.42 28.75
N ASP A 67 56.38 -11.72 28.64
CA ASP A 67 55.81 -11.31 27.35
C ASP A 67 56.25 -9.88 26.92
N LEU A 68 57.28 -9.32 27.56
CA LEU A 68 57.94 -8.04 27.21
C LEU A 68 58.63 -8.02 25.83
N SER A 69 58.33 -8.95 24.93
CA SER A 69 58.85 -8.93 23.56
C SER A 69 57.78 -8.70 22.48
N LEU A 70 56.49 -8.57 22.83
CA LEU A 70 55.44 -8.27 21.84
C LEU A 70 54.51 -7.10 22.22
N ALA A 71 54.71 -6.47 23.39
CA ALA A 71 53.75 -5.52 23.94
C ALA A 71 54.35 -4.20 24.45
N GLU A 72 55.44 -3.69 23.85
CA GLU A 72 55.92 -2.32 24.14
C GLU A 72 54.86 -1.24 23.76
N GLY A 73 53.78 -1.61 23.06
CA GLY A 73 52.69 -0.71 22.64
C GLY A 73 51.28 -1.04 23.16
N ILE A 74 51.08 -2.12 23.92
CA ILE A 74 49.77 -2.45 24.49
C ILE A 74 49.79 -2.06 25.97
N PRO A 75 48.96 -1.09 26.42
CA PRO A 75 48.90 -0.71 27.82
C PRO A 75 48.61 -1.91 28.72
N GLU A 76 49.22 -1.96 29.89
CA GLU A 76 48.97 -2.98 30.92
C GLU A 76 47.52 -2.86 31.42
N ARG A 77 46.65 -3.81 31.08
CA ARG A 77 45.22 -3.80 31.43
C ARG A 77 44.83 -4.76 32.55
N ALA A 78 45.78 -5.51 33.12
CA ALA A 78 45.47 -6.56 34.10
C ALA A 78 44.91 -6.03 35.45
N ASN A 79 44.97 -4.71 35.68
CA ASN A 79 44.43 -4.05 36.87
C ASN A 79 43.18 -3.20 36.55
N GLU A 80 42.76 -3.14 35.29
CA GLU A 80 41.64 -2.30 34.82
C GLU A 80 40.43 -3.19 34.53
N TYR A 81 39.48 -3.23 35.47
CA TYR A 81 38.24 -3.99 35.33
C TYR A 81 37.14 -3.09 34.78
N ALA A 82 36.42 -3.60 33.78
CA ALA A 82 35.22 -2.95 33.27
C ALA A 82 33.98 -3.44 34.03
N ASP A 83 32.97 -2.59 34.12
CA ASP A 83 31.63 -2.99 34.56
C ASP A 83 31.10 -4.13 33.67
N PRO A 84 30.58 -5.25 34.22
CA PRO A 84 30.02 -6.35 33.43
C PRO A 84 28.92 -5.91 32.46
N ALA A 85 28.15 -4.86 32.78
CA ALA A 85 27.10 -4.31 31.93
C ALA A 85 27.61 -3.31 30.88
N SER A 86 28.89 -2.93 30.93
CA SER A 86 29.51 -2.02 29.97
C SER A 86 29.89 -2.73 28.67
N ILE A 87 29.85 -2.00 27.55
CA ILE A 87 30.35 -2.46 26.25
C ILE A 87 31.83 -2.86 26.30
N GLN A 88 32.59 -2.28 27.23
CA GLN A 88 34.02 -2.57 27.43
C GLN A 88 34.27 -3.93 28.10
N SER A 89 33.24 -4.56 28.66
CA SER A 89 33.34 -5.92 29.20
C SER A 89 33.73 -6.91 28.11
N LEU A 90 34.60 -7.87 28.45
CA LEU A 90 34.97 -8.98 27.56
C LEU A 90 33.76 -9.87 27.22
N PHE A 91 32.73 -9.85 28.06
CA PHE A 91 31.51 -10.64 27.89
C PHE A 91 30.34 -9.79 27.35
N SER A 92 30.62 -8.57 26.88
CA SER A 92 29.58 -7.69 26.34
C SER A 92 29.06 -8.18 24.98
N PRO A 93 27.82 -7.81 24.60
CA PRO A 93 27.33 -7.99 23.25
C PRO A 93 28.22 -7.32 22.20
N GLY A 94 28.90 -6.21 22.52
CA GLY A 94 29.84 -5.56 21.61
C GLY A 94 31.08 -6.39 21.34
N ARG A 95 31.61 -7.09 22.35
CA ARG A 95 32.73 -8.01 22.14
C ARG A 95 32.32 -9.21 21.29
N TYR A 96 31.11 -9.74 21.52
CA TYR A 96 30.53 -10.79 20.69
C TYR A 96 30.35 -10.33 19.23
N LEU A 97 29.80 -9.14 19.01
CA LEU A 97 29.64 -8.55 17.68
C LEU A 97 31.00 -8.35 16.98
N CYS A 98 32.02 -7.91 17.71
CA CYS A 98 33.37 -7.73 17.18
C CYS A 98 33.95 -9.07 16.70
N GLU A 99 33.91 -10.12 17.53
CA GLU A 99 34.36 -11.47 17.11
C GLU A 99 33.54 -11.99 15.92
N LEU A 100 32.21 -11.83 15.96
CA LEU A 100 31.33 -12.29 14.89
C LEU A 100 31.62 -11.59 13.57
N TYR A 101 31.86 -10.28 13.59
CA TYR A 101 32.19 -9.50 12.39
C TYR A 101 33.56 -9.91 11.82
N HIS A 102 34.57 -10.12 12.65
CA HIS A 102 35.89 -10.58 12.21
C HIS A 102 35.86 -11.98 11.59
N VAL A 103 35.01 -12.88 12.10
CA VAL A 103 34.81 -14.20 11.48
C VAL A 103 33.98 -14.10 10.21
N ALA A 104 32.91 -13.30 10.22
CA ALA A 104 31.96 -13.22 9.12
C ALA A 104 32.54 -12.52 7.87
N LYS A 105 33.43 -11.54 8.05
CA LYS A 105 34.03 -10.82 6.92
C LYS A 105 34.93 -11.71 6.05
N GLU A 106 35.55 -12.74 6.64
CA GLU A 106 36.45 -13.68 5.96
C GLU A 106 35.70 -14.78 5.17
N LEU A 107 34.37 -14.83 5.25
CA LEU A 107 33.57 -15.85 4.55
C LEU A 107 33.47 -15.63 3.03
N HIS A 108 33.63 -14.38 2.58
CA HIS A 108 33.58 -14.01 1.17
C HIS A 108 34.72 -13.06 0.84
N GLU A 109 35.37 -13.28 -0.29
CA GLU A 109 36.42 -12.41 -0.83
C GLU A 109 35.94 -10.95 -0.99
N ASP A 110 36.83 -9.99 -0.72
CA ASP A 110 36.54 -8.54 -0.69
C ASP A 110 35.88 -7.98 -1.96
N GLY A 111 36.16 -8.60 -3.11
CA GLY A 111 35.60 -8.23 -4.42
C GLY A 111 34.18 -8.75 -4.67
N ASN A 112 33.69 -9.70 -3.86
CA ASN A 112 32.39 -10.34 -4.06
C ASN A 112 31.25 -9.42 -3.62
N LYS A 113 30.15 -9.38 -4.37
CA LYS A 113 28.91 -8.65 -4.01
C LYS A 113 28.28 -9.14 -2.70
N LEU A 114 28.54 -10.39 -2.31
CA LEU A 114 28.05 -10.97 -1.05
C LEU A 114 28.92 -10.61 0.16
N HIS A 115 30.08 -9.99 -0.04
CA HIS A 115 30.95 -9.55 1.05
C HIS A 115 30.24 -8.51 1.94
N ILE A 116 30.45 -8.62 3.26
CA ILE A 116 29.65 -7.87 4.24
C ILE A 116 29.82 -6.35 4.08
N ASP A 117 31.04 -5.89 3.82
CA ASP A 117 31.37 -4.47 3.66
C ASP A 117 30.86 -3.92 2.32
N LYS A 118 30.56 -4.78 1.34
CA LYS A 118 29.95 -4.37 0.07
C LYS A 118 28.44 -4.23 0.16
N ARG A 119 27.76 -5.16 0.84
CA ARG A 119 26.30 -5.14 0.98
C ARG A 119 25.80 -4.22 2.10
N ARG A 120 26.63 -4.01 3.14
CA ARG A 120 26.32 -3.23 4.35
C ARG A 120 27.58 -2.49 4.85
N PRO A 121 28.01 -1.42 4.14
CA PRO A 121 29.19 -0.65 4.53
C PRO A 121 29.03 0.04 5.89
N ASP A 122 27.80 0.31 6.32
CA ASP A 122 27.45 0.90 7.61
C ASP A 122 27.91 0.06 8.82
N LEU A 123 28.05 -1.27 8.67
CA LEU A 123 28.52 -2.13 9.76
C LEU A 123 30.01 -1.93 10.08
N GLN A 124 30.82 -1.56 9.09
CA GLN A 124 32.24 -1.28 9.27
C GLN A 124 32.45 0.01 10.08
N GLU A 125 31.56 0.99 9.90
CA GLU A 125 31.61 2.30 10.56
C GLU A 125 30.86 2.33 11.90
N LEU A 126 30.28 1.20 12.32
CA LEU A 126 29.48 1.11 13.54
C LEU A 126 30.33 1.39 14.79
N VAL A 127 29.97 2.44 15.52
CA VAL A 127 30.64 2.82 16.77
C VAL A 127 30.20 1.91 17.93
N LEU A 128 31.14 1.21 18.55
CA LEU A 128 30.87 0.41 19.76
C LEU A 128 30.84 1.32 21.01
N SER A 129 29.64 1.75 21.40
CA SER A 129 29.42 2.63 22.56
C SER A 129 28.34 2.06 23.49
N ASN A 130 28.37 2.46 24.77
CA ASN A 130 27.33 2.12 25.74
C ASN A 130 25.96 2.66 25.32
N SER A 131 25.91 3.79 24.63
CA SER A 131 24.66 4.35 24.10
C SER A 131 24.05 3.43 23.04
N ASN A 132 24.85 2.99 22.05
CA ASN A 132 24.37 2.09 21.00
C ASN A 132 24.00 0.69 21.52
N MET A 133 24.56 0.28 22.67
CA MET A 133 24.21 -0.98 23.32
C MET A 133 22.87 -0.92 24.06
N ASN A 134 22.57 0.20 24.71
CA ASN A 134 21.48 0.29 25.68
C ASN A 134 20.27 1.10 25.20
N GLN A 135 20.43 1.92 24.15
CA GLN A 135 19.33 2.71 23.59
C GLN A 135 18.43 1.81 22.76
N GLU A 136 17.14 1.78 23.10
CA GLU A 136 16.10 1.16 22.29
C GLU A 136 15.80 2.04 21.06
N VAL A 137 15.93 1.47 19.86
CA VAL A 137 15.74 2.17 18.58
C VAL A 137 14.76 1.39 17.71
N SER A 138 13.98 2.09 16.88
CA SER A 138 13.06 1.47 15.94
C SER A 138 13.80 0.73 14.82
N SER A 139 13.49 -0.57 14.64
CA SER A 139 14.05 -1.37 13.55
C SER A 139 13.75 -0.80 12.16
N LEU A 140 12.59 -0.14 12.00
CA LEU A 140 12.21 0.48 10.72
C LEU A 140 13.10 1.67 10.39
N GLU A 141 13.50 2.45 11.39
CA GLU A 141 14.40 3.59 11.21
C GLU A 141 15.78 3.14 10.70
N ILE A 142 16.31 2.05 11.26
CA ILE A 142 17.57 1.45 10.80
C ILE A 142 17.44 1.00 9.34
N LEU A 143 16.34 0.33 8.98
CA LEU A 143 16.09 -0.10 7.60
C LEU A 143 16.03 1.10 6.64
N LEU A 144 15.31 2.16 7.00
CA LEU A 144 15.19 3.36 6.18
C LEU A 144 16.55 4.05 5.98
N ASN A 145 17.36 4.18 7.03
CA ASN A 145 18.71 4.76 6.92
C ASN A 145 19.60 3.96 5.97
N VAL A 146 19.55 2.63 6.04
CA VAL A 146 20.32 1.74 5.14
C VAL A 146 19.83 1.87 3.69
N LEU A 147 18.51 1.95 3.47
CA LEU A 147 17.96 2.12 2.12
C LEU A 147 18.30 3.49 1.53
N GLN A 148 18.16 4.56 2.31
CA GLN A 148 18.45 5.94 1.89
C GLN A 148 19.92 6.18 1.56
N THR A 149 20.83 5.44 2.20
CA THR A 149 22.26 5.48 1.89
C THR A 149 22.55 5.04 0.45
N ASN A 150 21.80 4.05 -0.04
CA ASN A 150 21.96 3.52 -1.40
C ASN A 150 21.09 4.26 -2.43
N ALA A 151 19.86 4.65 -2.03
CA ALA A 151 18.90 5.32 -2.88
C ALA A 151 18.25 6.48 -2.11
N PRO A 152 18.74 7.72 -2.30
CA PRO A 152 18.19 8.89 -1.61
C PRO A 152 16.71 9.08 -1.94
N LEU A 153 15.92 9.49 -0.95
CA LEU A 153 14.47 9.73 -1.09
C LEU A 153 14.13 10.71 -2.23
N ALA A 154 14.96 11.73 -2.43
CA ALA A 154 14.81 12.70 -3.52
C ALA A 154 14.89 12.07 -4.93
N LYS A 155 15.51 10.88 -5.06
CA LYS A 155 15.53 10.13 -6.31
C LYS A 155 14.16 9.49 -6.59
N LEU A 156 13.46 9.03 -5.55
CA LEU A 156 12.11 8.46 -5.68
C LEU A 156 11.08 9.54 -6.08
N ALA A 157 11.18 10.74 -5.50
CA ALA A 157 10.28 11.85 -5.86
C ALA A 157 10.45 12.35 -7.30
N LYS A 158 11.62 12.11 -7.92
CA LYS A 158 11.90 12.45 -9.33
C LYS A 158 11.58 11.30 -10.28
N ASP A 159 11.22 10.14 -9.75
CA ASP A 159 10.96 8.95 -10.53
C ASP A 159 9.54 9.02 -11.10
N THR A 160 9.47 9.13 -12.42
CA THR A 160 8.21 9.15 -13.17
C THR A 160 8.04 7.90 -14.03
N GLU A 161 8.94 6.93 -13.91
CA GLU A 161 9.00 5.80 -14.82
C GLU A 161 8.01 4.69 -14.45
N ALA A 162 7.53 3.98 -15.47
CA ALA A 162 6.77 2.75 -15.30
C ALA A 162 7.74 1.60 -15.00
N HIS A 163 7.87 1.24 -13.73
CA HIS A 163 8.67 0.09 -13.32
C HIS A 163 7.98 -1.21 -13.72
N ALA A 164 8.71 -2.03 -14.49
CA ALA A 164 8.25 -3.36 -14.87
C ALA A 164 8.31 -4.31 -13.67
N ASN A 165 7.23 -5.09 -13.46
CA ASN A 165 7.12 -6.14 -12.43
C ASN A 165 7.10 -5.70 -10.95
N ASP A 166 6.77 -4.44 -10.64
CA ASP A 166 6.38 -4.10 -9.27
C ASP A 166 4.99 -4.68 -8.97
N VAL A 167 4.93 -5.67 -8.08
CA VAL A 167 3.69 -6.33 -7.65
C VAL A 167 2.87 -5.44 -6.71
N SER A 168 3.52 -4.51 -6.01
CA SER A 168 2.89 -3.61 -5.05
C SER A 168 2.33 -2.34 -5.68
N PHE A 169 2.74 -2.02 -6.91
CA PHE A 169 2.39 -0.78 -7.61
C PHE A 169 2.60 0.49 -6.78
N THR A 170 3.54 0.46 -5.83
CA THR A 170 3.88 1.60 -4.98
C THR A 170 4.84 2.56 -5.68
N LEU A 171 5.48 2.10 -6.77
CA LEU A 171 6.25 2.95 -7.68
C LEU A 171 5.44 3.33 -8.95
N PRO A 172 5.49 4.59 -9.40
CA PRO A 172 6.26 5.71 -8.83
C PRO A 172 5.71 6.14 -7.46
N TYR A 173 6.58 6.55 -6.53
CA TYR A 173 6.22 6.97 -5.16
C TYR A 173 6.36 8.49 -5.01
N ASP A 174 5.36 9.15 -4.41
CA ASP A 174 5.42 10.57 -4.08
C ASP A 174 5.27 10.77 -2.57
N ASP A 175 6.37 11.18 -1.94
CA ASP A 175 6.42 11.40 -0.49
C ASP A 175 5.59 12.61 -0.08
N ASN A 176 5.53 13.67 -0.90
CA ASN A 176 4.79 14.87 -0.55
C ASN A 176 3.30 14.59 -0.45
N LEU A 177 2.74 13.88 -1.43
CA LEU A 177 1.33 13.48 -1.41
C LEU A 177 1.04 12.52 -0.25
N THR A 178 1.96 11.59 0.03
CA THR A 178 1.80 10.63 1.14
C THR A 178 1.77 11.36 2.49
N VAL A 179 2.66 12.34 2.70
CA VAL A 179 2.67 13.19 3.90
C VAL A 179 1.38 14.01 3.99
N ILE A 180 0.93 14.63 2.89
CA ILE A 180 -0.33 15.40 2.88
C ILE A 180 -1.50 14.50 3.30
N ASN A 181 -1.65 13.34 2.68
CA ASN A 181 -2.75 12.42 2.97
C ASN A 181 -2.69 11.91 4.41
N ALA A 182 -1.50 11.53 4.92
CA ALA A 182 -1.36 11.04 6.30
C ALA A 182 -1.73 12.11 7.35
N ILE A 183 -1.36 13.37 7.11
CA ILE A 183 -1.74 14.48 8.01
C ILE A 183 -3.24 14.75 7.95
N LEU A 184 -3.85 14.67 6.75
CA LEU A 184 -5.29 14.83 6.56
C LEU A 184 -6.09 13.71 7.24
N GLU A 185 -5.60 12.47 7.18
CA GLU A 185 -6.17 11.32 7.89
C GLU A 185 -6.16 11.51 9.42
N ASP A 186 -5.06 11.99 10.01
CA ASP A 186 -4.99 12.32 11.46
C ASP A 186 -6.01 13.39 11.86
N LYS A 187 -6.28 14.35 10.96
CA LYS A 187 -7.27 15.40 11.19
C LYS A 187 -8.71 14.99 10.88
N ALA A 188 -8.93 13.79 10.35
CA ALA A 188 -10.23 13.34 9.84
C ALA A 188 -10.83 14.31 8.81
N ILE A 189 -9.98 14.95 8.00
CA ILE A 189 -10.37 15.91 6.96
C ILE A 189 -9.96 15.34 5.60
N SER A 190 -10.86 15.33 4.63
CA SER A 190 -10.51 14.95 3.25
C SER A 190 -10.15 16.16 2.38
N LEU A 191 -9.36 15.96 1.31
CA LEU A 191 -9.11 17.03 0.33
C LEU A 191 -10.42 17.55 -0.29
N ARG A 192 -11.42 16.67 -0.44
CA ARG A 192 -12.74 17.03 -0.94
C ARG A 192 -13.51 17.93 0.02
N GLU A 193 -13.42 17.69 1.31
CA GLU A 193 -14.02 18.53 2.35
C GLU A 193 -13.35 19.92 2.39
N ILE A 194 -12.02 19.96 2.35
CA ILE A 194 -11.28 21.23 2.22
C ILE A 194 -11.70 21.98 0.96
N ALA A 195 -11.80 21.28 -0.18
CA ALA A 195 -12.23 21.87 -1.43
C ALA A 195 -13.67 22.41 -1.35
N ALA A 196 -14.58 21.71 -0.66
CA ALA A 196 -15.94 22.18 -0.44
C ALA A 196 -15.98 23.44 0.45
N LEU A 197 -15.17 23.50 1.50
CA LEU A 197 -15.10 24.67 2.40
C LEU A 197 -14.44 25.90 1.75
N LEU A 198 -13.50 25.69 0.83
CA LEU A 198 -12.78 26.76 0.14
C LEU A 198 -13.44 27.19 -1.17
N ALA A 199 -14.49 26.51 -1.62
CA ALA A 199 -15.20 26.87 -2.82
C ALA A 199 -15.95 28.20 -2.63
N GLU A 200 -15.60 29.21 -3.42
CA GLU A 200 -16.32 30.51 -3.42
C GLU A 200 -17.73 30.38 -4.03
N ASN A 201 -17.95 29.34 -4.85
CA ASN A 201 -19.23 29.03 -5.47
C ASN A 201 -19.97 27.96 -4.64
N ASN A 202 -21.10 28.36 -4.06
CA ASN A 202 -22.04 27.46 -3.37
C ASN A 202 -22.87 26.57 -4.32
N ASP A 203 -22.57 26.54 -5.62
CA ASP A 203 -23.27 25.68 -6.58
C ASP A 203 -22.50 24.36 -6.79
N PRO A 204 -22.94 23.24 -6.18
CA PRO A 204 -22.39 21.92 -6.42
C PRO A 204 -22.29 21.50 -7.89
N TRP A 205 -23.10 22.06 -8.80
CA TRP A 205 -23.02 21.78 -10.24
C TRP A 205 -21.94 22.57 -10.97
N ALA A 206 -21.38 23.60 -10.32
CA ALA A 206 -20.35 24.48 -10.89
C ALA A 206 -18.92 24.16 -10.42
N ASN A 207 -18.76 23.24 -9.47
CA ASN A 207 -17.47 22.81 -8.95
C ASN A 207 -17.09 21.44 -9.51
N PRO A 208 -16.51 21.36 -10.72
CA PRO A 208 -16.14 20.09 -11.33
C PRO A 208 -15.12 19.36 -10.46
N ILE A 209 -15.29 18.04 -10.33
CA ILE A 209 -14.33 17.18 -9.64
C ILE A 209 -12.96 17.34 -10.31
N THR A 210 -12.01 17.92 -9.58
CA THR A 210 -10.67 18.15 -10.11
C THR A 210 -9.84 16.87 -10.07
N PRO A 211 -8.83 16.72 -10.95
CA PRO A 211 -7.95 15.54 -10.95
C PRO A 211 -7.25 15.29 -9.61
N ALA A 212 -7.03 16.32 -8.80
CA ALA A 212 -6.44 16.18 -7.47
C ALA A 212 -7.36 15.45 -6.48
N LEU A 213 -8.68 15.68 -6.55
CA LEU A 213 -9.66 14.95 -5.74
C LEU A 213 -9.74 13.49 -6.15
N VAL A 214 -9.64 13.22 -7.46
CA VAL A 214 -9.57 11.86 -8.00
C VAL A 214 -8.32 11.14 -7.51
N GLN A 215 -7.18 11.82 -7.44
CA GLN A 215 -5.92 11.26 -6.95
C GLN A 215 -6.00 10.85 -5.48
N GLU A 216 -6.58 11.68 -4.62
CA GLU A 216 -6.78 11.35 -3.20
C GLU A 216 -7.78 10.20 -3.03
N GLN A 217 -8.95 10.30 -3.67
CA GLN A 217 -9.99 9.29 -3.55
C GLN A 217 -9.61 7.99 -4.27
N LEU A 218 -8.68 7.95 -5.23
CA LEU A 218 -8.20 6.68 -5.79
C LEU A 218 -6.88 6.21 -5.17
N GLY A 219 -6.22 6.99 -4.33
CA GLY A 219 -4.88 6.67 -3.84
C GLY A 219 -3.83 6.64 -4.96
N LEU A 220 -4.00 7.51 -5.98
CA LEU A 220 -3.08 7.63 -7.10
C LEU A 220 -2.21 8.86 -6.91
N ASN A 221 -0.89 8.71 -7.07
CA ASN A 221 -0.01 9.87 -7.16
C ASN A 221 -0.04 10.52 -8.56
N PRO A 222 0.46 11.76 -8.72
CA PRO A 222 0.38 12.48 -9.98
C PRO A 222 1.12 11.75 -11.13
N ALA A 223 2.23 11.08 -10.81
CA ALA A 223 2.98 10.29 -11.78
C ALA A 223 2.18 9.04 -12.24
N SER A 224 1.58 8.28 -11.32
CA SER A 224 0.72 7.13 -11.69
C SER A 224 -0.52 7.59 -12.45
N TYR A 225 -1.11 8.74 -12.08
CA TYR A 225 -2.22 9.34 -12.81
C TYR A 225 -1.86 9.63 -14.28
N ALA A 226 -0.64 10.08 -14.54
CA ALA A 226 -0.15 10.32 -15.91
C ALA A 226 0.14 9.03 -16.68
N LEU A 227 0.54 7.95 -15.99
CA LEU A 227 0.86 6.65 -16.59
C LEU A 227 -0.37 5.84 -17.01
N ILE A 228 -1.54 6.10 -16.41
CA ILE A 228 -2.77 5.36 -16.71
C ILE A 228 -3.29 5.73 -18.11
N ASP A 229 -3.35 4.73 -18.99
CA ASP A 229 -3.93 4.87 -20.32
C ASP A 229 -5.35 4.29 -20.36
N ILE A 230 -6.33 5.15 -20.60
CA ILE A 230 -7.76 4.83 -20.59
C ILE A 230 -8.23 4.41 -21.99
N LYS A 231 -7.79 3.23 -22.42
CA LYS A 231 -8.32 2.57 -23.63
C LYS A 231 -9.38 1.55 -23.25
N SER A 232 -10.18 1.14 -24.24
CA SER A 232 -11.09 0.00 -24.12
C SER A 232 -10.66 -1.08 -25.12
N PRO A 233 -10.06 -2.21 -24.66
CA PRO A 233 -9.80 -2.58 -23.27
C PRO A 233 -8.64 -1.78 -22.63
N LEU A 234 -8.63 -1.71 -21.29
CA LEU A 234 -7.50 -1.17 -20.52
C LEU A 234 -6.26 -2.04 -20.77
N ASP A 235 -5.09 -1.40 -20.86
CA ASP A 235 -3.82 -2.13 -20.84
C ASP A 235 -3.65 -2.90 -19.52
N ASP A 236 -3.05 -4.09 -19.58
CA ASP A 236 -2.91 -4.98 -18.42
C ASP A 236 -2.21 -4.30 -17.24
N ASN A 237 -1.22 -3.43 -17.51
CA ASN A 237 -0.53 -2.70 -16.44
C ASN A 237 -1.41 -1.63 -15.81
N SER A 238 -2.12 -0.85 -16.63
CA SER A 238 -3.06 0.17 -16.16
C SER A 238 -4.20 -0.44 -15.37
N ALA A 239 -4.73 -1.58 -15.84
CA ALA A 239 -5.81 -2.31 -15.18
C ALA A 239 -5.36 -2.86 -13.82
N LYS A 240 -4.17 -3.45 -13.72
CA LYS A 240 -3.64 -3.95 -12.44
C LYS A 240 -3.33 -2.83 -11.45
N ARG A 241 -2.76 -1.70 -11.91
CA ARG A 241 -2.50 -0.51 -11.08
C ARG A 241 -3.79 0.05 -10.49
N LEU A 242 -4.80 0.27 -11.33
CA LEU A 242 -6.11 0.75 -10.90
C LEU A 242 -6.85 -0.26 -10.03
N ALA A 243 -6.76 -1.56 -10.33
CA ALA A 243 -7.35 -2.62 -9.51
C ALA A 243 -6.75 -2.65 -8.09
N HIS A 244 -5.43 -2.50 -7.97
CA HIS A 244 -4.74 -2.39 -6.69
C HIS A 244 -5.21 -1.14 -5.92
N ALA A 245 -5.27 0.00 -6.59
CA ALA A 245 -5.68 1.27 -6.00
C ALA A 245 -7.15 1.29 -5.54
N THR A 246 -8.05 0.69 -6.32
CA THR A 246 -9.50 0.65 -6.04
C THR A 246 -9.96 -0.54 -5.21
N GLN A 247 -9.08 -1.52 -4.96
CA GLN A 247 -9.40 -2.82 -4.34
C GLN A 247 -10.46 -3.62 -5.12
N LEU A 248 -10.51 -3.46 -6.44
CA LEU A 248 -11.43 -4.18 -7.34
C LEU A 248 -10.73 -5.28 -8.12
N SER A 249 -11.49 -6.22 -8.67
CA SER A 249 -10.93 -7.19 -9.63
C SER A 249 -10.67 -6.53 -10.99
N VAL A 250 -9.71 -7.07 -11.74
CA VAL A 250 -9.38 -6.58 -13.09
C VAL A 250 -10.59 -6.67 -14.02
N GLU A 251 -11.39 -7.74 -13.93
CA GLU A 251 -12.61 -7.92 -14.73
C GLU A 251 -13.66 -6.85 -14.41
N GLN A 252 -13.89 -6.59 -13.12
CA GLN A 252 -14.80 -5.55 -12.67
C GLN A 252 -14.38 -4.16 -13.16
N LEU A 253 -13.07 -3.87 -13.11
CA LEU A 253 -12.53 -2.61 -13.55
C LEU A 253 -12.61 -2.45 -15.09
N GLN A 254 -12.32 -3.50 -15.85
CA GLN A 254 -12.51 -3.50 -17.31
C GLN A 254 -13.98 -3.24 -17.67
N TRP A 255 -14.90 -3.86 -16.93
CA TRP A 255 -16.33 -3.65 -17.10
C TRP A 255 -16.76 -2.21 -16.75
N LEU A 256 -16.26 -1.65 -15.65
CA LEU A 256 -16.47 -0.25 -15.28
C LEU A 256 -15.94 0.71 -16.34
N ASN A 257 -14.70 0.52 -16.81
CA ASN A 257 -14.08 1.39 -17.78
C ASN A 257 -14.83 1.39 -19.12
N LYS A 258 -15.22 0.21 -19.61
CA LYS A 258 -16.04 0.09 -20.82
C LYS A 258 -17.35 0.89 -20.69
N ASN A 259 -18.07 0.71 -19.58
CA ASN A 259 -19.35 1.38 -19.35
C ASN A 259 -19.22 2.89 -19.10
N ALA A 260 -18.13 3.32 -18.47
CA ALA A 260 -17.83 4.73 -18.27
C ALA A 260 -17.57 5.44 -19.61
N ILE A 261 -16.79 4.81 -20.51
CA ILE A 261 -16.53 5.34 -21.87
C ILE A 261 -17.81 5.37 -22.73
N GLU A 262 -18.70 4.39 -22.57
CA GLU A 262 -19.97 4.41 -23.29
C GLU A 262 -20.93 5.53 -22.84
N SER A 263 -20.75 6.03 -21.61
CA SER A 263 -21.55 7.08 -20.96
C SER A 263 -20.84 8.44 -20.91
N SER A 264 -19.63 8.54 -21.46
CA SER A 264 -18.88 9.79 -21.58
C SER A 264 -19.34 10.65 -22.75
N SER A 265 -18.88 11.90 -22.75
CA SER A 265 -19.20 12.93 -23.74
C SER A 265 -18.83 12.49 -25.17
N ASP A 266 -17.66 11.89 -25.32
CA ASP A 266 -17.10 11.39 -26.57
C ASP A 266 -16.72 9.91 -26.41
N LYS A 267 -17.19 9.08 -27.35
CA LYS A 267 -16.94 7.63 -27.36
C LYS A 267 -15.66 7.27 -28.10
N ASP A 268 -15.25 8.10 -29.06
CA ASP A 268 -14.11 7.86 -29.93
C ASP A 268 -12.83 8.45 -29.32
N SER A 269 -12.96 9.49 -28.49
CA SER A 269 -11.87 10.09 -27.72
C SER A 269 -12.22 10.24 -26.23
N PRO A 270 -12.11 9.15 -25.44
CA PRO A 270 -12.45 9.22 -24.03
C PRO A 270 -11.46 10.12 -23.28
N LEU A 271 -11.98 11.00 -22.42
CA LEU A 271 -11.17 11.91 -21.62
C LEU A 271 -10.77 11.25 -20.30
N ARG A 272 -9.46 11.11 -20.07
CA ARG A 272 -8.89 10.56 -18.82
C ARG A 272 -9.52 11.13 -17.55
N PRO A 273 -9.64 12.47 -17.38
CA PRO A 273 -10.22 13.02 -16.16
C PRO A 273 -11.67 12.59 -15.96
N GLU A 274 -12.50 12.53 -17.02
CA GLU A 274 -13.90 12.13 -16.89
C GLU A 274 -14.03 10.67 -16.40
N ILE A 275 -13.29 9.75 -17.02
CA ILE A 275 -13.35 8.32 -16.69
C ILE A 275 -12.82 8.05 -15.28
N LEU A 276 -11.69 8.65 -14.90
CA LEU A 276 -11.14 8.46 -13.56
C LEU A 276 -12.01 9.13 -12.49
N THR A 277 -12.68 10.24 -12.80
CA THR A 277 -13.71 10.83 -11.91
C THR A 277 -14.86 9.85 -11.66
N ILE A 278 -15.37 9.18 -12.69
CA ILE A 278 -16.44 8.18 -12.54
C ILE A 278 -15.98 7.02 -11.63
N ILE A 279 -14.75 6.53 -11.82
CA ILE A 279 -14.18 5.44 -11.00
C ILE A 279 -13.94 5.89 -9.55
N SER A 280 -13.47 7.13 -9.36
CA SER A 280 -13.30 7.76 -8.04
C SER A 280 -14.62 7.84 -7.27
N GLU A 281 -15.66 8.31 -7.94
CA GLU A 281 -16.98 8.45 -7.34
C GLU A 281 -17.65 7.10 -7.07
N TYR A 282 -17.39 6.10 -7.90
CA TYR A 282 -17.73 4.72 -7.58
C TYR A 282 -17.07 4.29 -6.26
N ARG A 283 -15.75 4.51 -6.07
CA ARG A 283 -15.04 4.13 -4.84
C ARG A 283 -15.68 4.81 -3.62
N ARG A 284 -16.02 6.09 -3.74
CA ARG A 284 -16.68 6.84 -2.67
C ARG A 284 -18.05 6.25 -2.30
N LEU A 285 -18.91 6.00 -3.30
CA LEU A 285 -20.24 5.43 -3.08
C LEU A 285 -20.17 3.99 -2.57
N HIS A 286 -19.17 3.23 -3.00
CA HIS A 286 -18.89 1.90 -2.48
C HIS A 286 -18.52 1.95 -0.99
N GLN A 287 -17.64 2.88 -0.59
CA GLN A 287 -17.24 3.03 0.81
C GLN A 287 -18.34 3.54 1.72
N ARG A 288 -19.15 4.50 1.27
CA ARG A 288 -20.21 5.11 2.10
C ARG A 288 -21.48 4.24 2.16
N TYR A 289 -21.87 3.63 1.05
CA TYR A 289 -23.17 2.96 0.92
C TYR A 289 -23.09 1.45 0.58
N GLY A 290 -21.90 0.89 0.38
CA GLY A 290 -21.73 -0.51 0.01
C GLY A 290 -22.21 -0.85 -1.41
N LEU A 291 -22.26 0.13 -2.31
CA LEU A 291 -22.75 -0.03 -3.68
C LEU A 291 -21.77 -0.88 -4.50
N SER A 292 -22.21 -2.03 -5.03
CA SER A 292 -21.36 -2.87 -5.89
C SER A 292 -21.31 -2.38 -7.34
N VAL A 293 -20.42 -2.97 -8.14
CA VAL A 293 -20.13 -2.58 -9.53
C VAL A 293 -21.36 -2.63 -10.43
N ASP A 294 -22.14 -3.72 -10.41
CA ASP A 294 -23.30 -3.88 -11.31
C ASP A 294 -24.42 -2.86 -11.03
N PRO A 295 -24.87 -2.61 -9.78
CA PRO A 295 -25.78 -1.52 -9.44
C PRO A 295 -25.28 -0.15 -9.87
N PHE A 296 -24.00 0.15 -9.68
CA PHE A 296 -23.43 1.43 -10.11
C PHE A 296 -23.47 1.58 -11.63
N ILE A 297 -23.08 0.54 -12.37
CA ILE A 297 -23.15 0.54 -13.84
C ILE A 297 -24.58 0.71 -14.34
N ALA A 298 -25.56 0.07 -13.69
CA ALA A 298 -26.98 0.24 -14.02
C ALA A 298 -27.53 1.65 -13.71
N ILE A 299 -26.84 2.42 -12.87
CA ILE A 299 -27.12 3.85 -12.66
C ILE A 299 -26.52 4.68 -13.80
N ILE A 300 -25.27 4.45 -14.19
CA ILE A 300 -24.55 5.33 -15.14
C ILE A 300 -24.73 4.96 -16.63
N ASN A 301 -24.93 3.69 -16.96
CA ASN A 301 -25.05 3.16 -18.33
C ASN A 301 -26.02 1.96 -18.38
N ALA A 302 -25.91 1.07 -19.37
CA ALA A 302 -26.79 -0.06 -19.59
C ALA A 302 -26.71 -1.12 -18.48
N VAL A 303 -27.87 -1.60 -18.02
CA VAL A 303 -27.97 -2.76 -17.11
C VAL A 303 -27.26 -3.96 -17.72
N ASN A 304 -26.44 -4.64 -16.93
CA ASN A 304 -25.71 -5.83 -17.36
C ASN A 304 -26.67 -7.00 -17.66
N THR A 305 -26.80 -7.32 -18.95
CA THR A 305 -27.62 -8.43 -19.46
C THR A 305 -26.81 -9.69 -19.74
N THR A 306 -25.48 -9.62 -19.72
CA THR A 306 -24.58 -10.74 -20.02
C THR A 306 -24.36 -11.62 -18.79
N HIS A 307 -24.24 -12.94 -19.01
CA HIS A 307 -23.84 -13.89 -17.96
C HIS A 307 -22.32 -13.98 -17.95
N THR A 308 -21.69 -13.74 -16.81
CA THR A 308 -20.23 -13.83 -16.69
C THR A 308 -19.76 -15.27 -16.46
N ASN A 309 -20.61 -16.13 -15.88
CA ASN A 309 -20.34 -17.54 -15.61
C ASN A 309 -21.61 -18.38 -15.80
N GLU A 310 -21.49 -19.63 -16.27
CA GLU A 310 -22.61 -20.53 -16.61
C GLU A 310 -23.62 -20.76 -15.45
N ASN A 311 -23.20 -20.55 -14.20
CA ASN A 311 -24.00 -20.79 -12.99
C ASN A 311 -24.60 -19.51 -12.35
N LYS A 312 -24.36 -18.32 -12.91
CA LYS A 312 -24.86 -17.05 -12.34
C LYS A 312 -25.73 -16.30 -13.35
N THR A 313 -26.98 -16.02 -12.97
CA THR A 313 -27.90 -15.19 -13.76
C THR A 313 -27.33 -13.77 -13.92
N SER A 314 -27.61 -13.11 -15.05
CA SER A 314 -27.19 -11.72 -15.25
C SER A 314 -27.83 -10.78 -14.22
N PHE A 315 -27.20 -9.63 -13.97
CA PHE A 315 -27.75 -8.64 -13.03
C PHE A 315 -29.16 -8.20 -13.45
N PHE A 316 -29.42 -8.06 -14.76
CA PHE A 316 -30.75 -7.78 -15.28
C PHE A 316 -31.78 -8.84 -14.87
N GLN A 317 -31.46 -10.14 -15.01
CA GLN A 317 -32.36 -11.23 -14.60
C GLN A 317 -32.50 -11.31 -13.08
N GLN A 318 -31.47 -10.96 -12.32
CA GLN A 318 -31.56 -10.91 -10.86
C GLN A 318 -32.56 -9.85 -10.38
N ILE A 319 -32.62 -8.70 -11.05
CA ILE A 319 -33.48 -7.57 -10.67
C ILE A 319 -34.87 -7.66 -11.31
N PHE A 320 -34.93 -7.88 -12.62
CA PHE A 320 -36.17 -7.86 -13.41
C PHE A 320 -36.71 -9.26 -13.74
N SER A 321 -36.10 -10.33 -13.20
CA SER A 321 -36.55 -11.72 -13.30
C SER A 321 -36.79 -12.20 -14.73
N THR A 322 -38.01 -12.10 -15.24
CA THR A 322 -38.48 -12.70 -16.49
C THR A 322 -38.82 -11.68 -17.58
N LEU A 323 -38.38 -10.42 -17.47
CA LEU A 323 -38.63 -9.43 -18.51
C LEU A 323 -37.72 -9.67 -19.72
N ASP A 324 -38.25 -9.43 -20.91
CA ASP A 324 -37.48 -9.44 -22.14
C ASP A 324 -36.90 -8.05 -22.43
N VAL A 325 -35.63 -8.04 -22.84
CA VAL A 325 -35.00 -6.85 -23.42
C VAL A 325 -35.56 -6.65 -24.83
N ASP A 326 -35.76 -5.39 -25.23
CA ASP A 326 -36.34 -4.97 -26.51
C ASP A 326 -37.84 -5.26 -26.70
N ALA A 327 -38.55 -5.62 -25.63
CA ALA A 327 -40.01 -5.70 -25.63
C ALA A 327 -40.68 -4.31 -25.64
N GLY A 328 -41.88 -4.26 -26.21
CA GLY A 328 -42.73 -3.06 -26.25
C GLY A 328 -43.60 -2.97 -25.02
N PHE A 329 -43.59 -1.83 -24.36
CA PHE A 329 -44.28 -1.61 -23.10
C PHE A 329 -45.11 -0.32 -23.12
N ASN A 330 -46.35 -0.41 -22.63
CA ASN A 330 -47.27 0.72 -22.54
C ASN A 330 -47.43 1.14 -21.07
N PHE A 331 -46.72 2.18 -20.63
CA PHE A 331 -46.76 2.65 -19.24
C PHE A 331 -48.07 3.40 -18.86
N LEU A 332 -48.98 3.62 -19.82
CA LEU A 332 -50.33 4.14 -19.54
C LEU A 332 -51.30 3.03 -19.12
N ASP A 333 -51.04 1.80 -19.56
CA ASP A 333 -51.85 0.63 -19.25
C ASP A 333 -51.21 -0.18 -18.11
N GLN A 334 -52.05 -0.89 -17.36
CA GLN A 334 -51.58 -1.81 -16.33
C GLN A 334 -51.21 -3.16 -16.97
N GLY A 335 -50.09 -3.75 -16.57
CA GLY A 335 -49.63 -5.02 -17.13
C GLY A 335 -48.85 -5.89 -16.14
N SER A 336 -48.65 -7.16 -16.46
CA SER A 336 -47.89 -8.11 -15.62
C SER A 336 -46.44 -7.66 -15.39
N TRP A 337 -45.84 -7.02 -16.40
CA TRP A 337 -44.51 -6.44 -16.36
C TRP A 337 -44.38 -5.24 -15.39
N GLU A 338 -45.45 -4.47 -15.20
CA GLU A 338 -45.50 -3.35 -14.25
C GLU A 338 -45.27 -3.84 -12.83
N VAL A 339 -45.88 -4.97 -12.45
CA VAL A 339 -45.71 -5.59 -11.13
C VAL A 339 -44.25 -5.99 -10.89
N ILE A 340 -43.57 -6.48 -11.94
CA ILE A 340 -42.18 -6.90 -11.85
C ILE A 340 -41.27 -5.68 -11.68
N ILE A 341 -41.45 -4.62 -12.47
CA ILE A 341 -40.68 -3.36 -12.34
C ILE A 341 -40.90 -2.73 -10.96
N ARG A 342 -42.14 -2.68 -10.47
CA ARG A 342 -42.45 -2.12 -9.15
C ARG A 342 -41.82 -2.90 -8.02
N LYS A 343 -41.80 -4.23 -8.11
CA LYS A 343 -41.09 -5.08 -7.13
C LYS A 343 -39.58 -4.87 -7.20
N ALA A 344 -39.02 -4.82 -8.40
CA ALA A 344 -37.60 -4.63 -8.63
C ALA A 344 -37.09 -3.29 -8.07
N LEU A 345 -37.83 -2.22 -8.35
CA LEU A 345 -37.42 -0.87 -8.00
C LEU A 345 -38.00 -0.38 -6.66
N GLY A 346 -38.99 -1.08 -6.11
CA GLY A 346 -39.67 -0.73 -4.85
C GLY A 346 -40.50 0.55 -4.94
N ILE A 347 -41.22 0.73 -6.06
CA ILE A 347 -41.93 1.98 -6.39
C ILE A 347 -43.45 1.73 -6.48
N THR A 348 -44.25 2.76 -6.20
CA THR A 348 -45.70 2.75 -6.44
C THR A 348 -46.06 2.91 -7.93
N ALA A 349 -47.30 2.62 -8.31
CA ALA A 349 -47.74 2.77 -9.70
C ALA A 349 -47.70 4.23 -10.18
N GLU A 350 -48.06 5.17 -9.30
CA GLU A 350 -48.09 6.59 -9.63
C GLU A 350 -46.69 7.18 -9.81
N GLU A 351 -45.76 6.80 -8.92
CA GLU A 351 -44.35 7.18 -9.03
C GLU A 351 -43.71 6.57 -10.29
N LEU A 352 -44.03 5.31 -10.64
CA LEU A 352 -43.55 4.69 -11.88
C LEU A 352 -44.00 5.49 -13.12
N LEU A 353 -45.26 5.94 -13.14
CA LEU A 353 -45.76 6.78 -14.23
C LEU A 353 -45.05 8.13 -14.29
N ARG A 354 -44.73 8.75 -13.14
CA ARG A 354 -43.94 9.99 -13.09
C ARG A 354 -42.52 9.77 -13.62
N ILE A 355 -41.84 8.73 -13.16
CA ILE A 355 -40.50 8.35 -13.64
C ILE A 355 -40.51 8.13 -15.15
N ALA A 356 -41.48 7.37 -15.67
CA ALA A 356 -41.60 7.12 -17.11
C ALA A 356 -41.77 8.43 -17.91
N LYS A 357 -42.50 9.42 -17.38
CA LYS A 357 -42.63 10.75 -18.01
C LYS A 357 -41.30 11.49 -18.10
N TYR A 358 -40.45 11.41 -17.08
CA TYR A 358 -39.13 12.05 -17.09
C TYR A 358 -38.14 11.32 -18.02
N CYS A 359 -38.16 9.98 -18.03
CA CYS A 359 -37.23 9.19 -18.83
C CYS A 359 -37.55 9.20 -20.34
N PHE A 360 -38.83 9.18 -20.72
CA PHE A 360 -39.25 9.00 -22.13
C PHE A 360 -40.01 10.19 -22.72
N GLY A 361 -40.30 11.22 -21.92
CA GLY A 361 -41.10 12.36 -22.31
C GLY A 361 -42.60 12.04 -22.39
N LYS A 362 -43.43 13.09 -22.29
CA LYS A 362 -44.90 12.97 -22.14
C LYS A 362 -45.62 12.37 -23.35
N SER A 363 -45.01 12.39 -24.53
CA SER A 363 -45.64 12.03 -25.81
C SER A 363 -45.38 10.57 -26.26
N SER A 364 -44.39 9.88 -25.69
CA SER A 364 -43.94 8.56 -26.19
C SER A 364 -44.21 7.37 -25.25
N ILE A 365 -45.00 7.60 -24.19
CA ILE A 365 -45.21 6.68 -23.05
C ILE A 365 -46.04 5.43 -23.42
N SER A 366 -46.85 5.54 -24.48
CA SER A 366 -47.81 4.50 -24.86
C SER A 366 -47.18 3.30 -25.57
N ASN A 367 -46.02 3.46 -26.21
CA ASN A 367 -45.35 2.37 -26.91
C ASN A 367 -43.83 2.53 -26.85
N VAL A 368 -43.28 2.22 -25.68
CA VAL A 368 -41.84 2.31 -25.44
C VAL A 368 -41.20 0.95 -25.67
N LYS A 369 -40.38 0.84 -26.71
CA LYS A 369 -39.48 -0.32 -26.86
C LYS A 369 -38.36 -0.21 -25.83
N MET A 370 -38.32 -1.09 -24.84
CA MET A 370 -37.40 -1.03 -23.69
C MET A 370 -36.14 -1.85 -23.94
N ASN A 371 -35.05 -1.17 -24.29
CA ASN A 371 -33.72 -1.77 -24.30
C ASN A 371 -33.05 -1.66 -22.91
N SER A 372 -31.88 -2.27 -22.73
CA SER A 372 -31.13 -2.25 -21.47
C SER A 372 -30.84 -0.82 -20.97
N LYS A 373 -30.58 0.13 -21.88
CA LYS A 373 -30.37 1.55 -21.53
C LYS A 373 -31.62 2.20 -20.94
N LYS A 374 -32.80 1.95 -21.50
CA LYS A 374 -34.07 2.48 -20.97
C LYS A 374 -34.43 1.88 -19.62
N PHE A 375 -34.16 0.60 -19.40
CA PHE A 375 -34.27 0.00 -18.06
C PHE A 375 -33.35 0.69 -17.05
N SER A 376 -32.16 1.11 -17.49
CA SER A 376 -31.20 1.84 -16.66
C SER A 376 -31.72 3.23 -16.28
N GLN A 377 -32.45 3.91 -17.18
CA GLN A 377 -33.08 5.19 -16.86
C GLN A 377 -34.11 5.05 -15.72
N LEU A 378 -34.96 4.01 -15.75
CA LEU A 378 -35.89 3.74 -14.64
C LEU A 378 -35.13 3.35 -13.37
N TYR A 379 -34.13 2.48 -13.50
CA TYR A 379 -33.33 2.01 -12.38
C TYR A 379 -32.62 3.17 -11.68
N ARG A 380 -31.99 4.07 -12.43
CA ARG A 380 -31.31 5.29 -11.96
C ARG A 380 -32.23 6.17 -11.11
N MET A 381 -33.38 6.57 -11.65
CA MET A 381 -34.31 7.48 -10.97
C MET A 381 -34.88 6.88 -9.68
N ALA A 382 -34.97 5.55 -9.61
CA ALA A 382 -35.49 4.84 -8.45
C ALA A 382 -34.44 4.49 -7.40
N MET A 383 -33.23 4.12 -7.83
CA MET A 383 -32.21 3.59 -6.93
C MET A 383 -31.35 4.68 -6.30
N ILE A 384 -31.14 5.83 -6.97
CA ILE A 384 -30.43 6.96 -6.35
C ILE A 384 -31.09 7.36 -5.02
N PRO A 385 -32.41 7.64 -4.95
CA PRO A 385 -33.06 7.97 -3.67
C PRO A 385 -32.91 6.87 -2.63
N ARG A 386 -33.07 5.61 -3.03
CA ARG A 386 -32.99 4.46 -2.13
C ARG A 386 -31.60 4.26 -1.54
N THR A 387 -30.54 4.50 -2.32
CA THR A 387 -29.16 4.46 -1.81
C THR A 387 -28.88 5.56 -0.79
N LEU A 388 -29.57 6.69 -0.91
CA LEU A 388 -29.48 7.83 0.01
C LEU A 388 -30.44 7.71 1.21
N GLY A 389 -31.27 6.66 1.28
CA GLY A 389 -32.26 6.49 2.36
C GLY A 389 -33.51 7.37 2.22
N VAL A 390 -33.76 7.93 1.04
CA VAL A 390 -34.87 8.87 0.76
C VAL A 390 -35.91 8.22 -0.15
N SER A 391 -37.20 8.59 0.00
CA SER A 391 -38.24 8.12 -0.93
C SER A 391 -38.14 8.81 -2.29
N PHE A 392 -38.71 8.21 -3.34
CA PHE A 392 -38.68 8.82 -4.67
C PHE A 392 -39.32 10.22 -4.66
N SER A 393 -40.49 10.37 -4.05
CA SER A 393 -41.17 11.68 -3.98
C SER A 393 -40.41 12.74 -3.18
N GLN A 394 -39.68 12.35 -2.14
CA GLN A 394 -38.83 13.29 -1.39
C GLN A 394 -37.64 13.74 -2.24
N ALA A 395 -36.96 12.81 -2.91
CA ALA A 395 -35.84 13.15 -3.79
C ALA A 395 -36.28 13.99 -5.00
N GLU A 396 -37.42 13.64 -5.62
CA GLU A 396 -38.07 14.43 -6.68
C GLU A 396 -38.32 15.87 -6.23
N TYR A 397 -38.81 16.06 -5.01
CA TYR A 397 -39.05 17.38 -4.44
C TYR A 397 -37.74 18.16 -4.16
N LEU A 398 -36.74 17.51 -3.56
CA LEU A 398 -35.44 18.14 -3.27
C LEU A 398 -34.73 18.61 -4.55
N TRP A 399 -34.72 17.78 -5.60
CA TRP A 399 -34.13 18.16 -6.88
C TRP A 399 -34.89 19.31 -7.57
N GLN A 400 -36.22 19.36 -7.44
CA GLN A 400 -37.01 20.48 -7.97
C GLN A 400 -36.79 21.77 -7.18
N LEU A 401 -36.64 21.70 -5.86
CA LEU A 401 -36.34 22.88 -5.03
C LEU A 401 -34.96 23.47 -5.34
N TYR A 402 -33.98 22.62 -5.65
CA TYR A 402 -32.64 23.04 -6.03
C TYR A 402 -32.60 23.62 -7.46
N SER A 403 -33.59 23.32 -8.29
CA SER A 403 -33.64 23.75 -9.70
C SER A 403 -34.13 25.19 -9.89
N HIS A 404 -33.65 25.85 -10.94
CA HIS A 404 -34.25 27.09 -11.43
C HIS A 404 -35.59 26.80 -12.14
N PRO A 405 -36.55 27.75 -12.13
CA PRO A 405 -37.91 27.53 -12.67
C PRO A 405 -37.97 27.10 -14.14
N ASP A 406 -36.93 27.43 -14.92
CA ASP A 406 -36.88 27.21 -16.37
C ASP A 406 -36.16 25.91 -16.76
N GLU A 407 -35.55 25.19 -15.81
CA GLU A 407 -34.78 23.98 -16.09
C GLU A 407 -35.44 22.70 -15.55
N ASN A 408 -35.63 21.71 -16.43
CA ASN A 408 -36.10 20.38 -16.02
C ASN A 408 -34.92 19.49 -15.59
N ILE A 409 -34.43 19.65 -14.36
CA ILE A 409 -33.31 18.85 -13.82
C ILE A 409 -33.63 17.35 -13.84
N MET A 410 -34.88 16.95 -13.59
CA MET A 410 -35.28 15.54 -13.58
C MET A 410 -35.05 14.86 -14.94
N GLU A 411 -35.25 15.59 -16.04
CA GLU A 411 -34.98 15.09 -17.38
C GLU A 411 -33.47 15.01 -17.67
N LYS A 412 -32.70 15.99 -17.18
CA LYS A 412 -31.22 15.94 -17.22
C LYS A 412 -30.67 14.74 -16.43
N ILE A 413 -31.22 14.41 -15.26
CA ILE A 413 -30.79 13.23 -14.48
C ILE A 413 -31.18 11.93 -15.20
N ALA A 414 -32.40 11.87 -15.74
CA ALA A 414 -32.92 10.67 -16.40
C ALA A 414 -32.19 10.35 -17.73
N GLN A 415 -31.77 11.37 -18.48
CA GLN A 415 -31.21 11.20 -19.83
C GLN A 415 -29.74 11.65 -19.97
N GLY A 416 -29.16 12.20 -18.91
CA GLY A 416 -27.81 12.77 -18.92
C GLY A 416 -26.69 11.74 -18.90
N ASN A 417 -25.47 12.28 -19.01
CA ASN A 417 -24.21 11.55 -19.01
C ASN A 417 -23.79 11.18 -17.58
N ALA A 418 -22.81 10.28 -17.44
CA ALA A 418 -22.30 9.81 -16.15
C ALA A 418 -22.01 10.93 -15.14
N LEU A 419 -21.33 12.02 -15.55
CA LEU A 419 -21.00 13.15 -14.67
C LEU A 419 -22.25 13.85 -14.13
N THR A 420 -23.21 14.18 -15.01
CA THR A 420 -24.46 14.84 -14.58
C THR A 420 -25.27 13.99 -13.58
N ILE A 421 -25.18 12.66 -13.70
CA ILE A 421 -25.85 11.73 -12.79
C ILE A 421 -25.12 11.69 -11.45
N ILE A 422 -23.79 11.69 -11.47
CA ILE A 422 -22.94 11.73 -10.28
C ILE A 422 -23.15 13.05 -9.52
N ASP A 423 -23.19 14.19 -10.21
CA ASP A 423 -23.48 15.50 -9.62
C ASP A 423 -24.85 15.50 -8.91
N ALA A 424 -25.84 14.85 -9.51
CA ALA A 424 -27.17 14.67 -8.91
C ALA A 424 -27.17 13.84 -7.62
N ILE A 425 -26.17 12.97 -7.42
CA ILE A 425 -25.96 12.17 -6.20
C ILE A 425 -25.16 12.98 -5.16
N ILE A 426 -24.33 13.93 -5.60
CA ILE A 426 -23.52 14.78 -4.72
C ILE A 426 -24.39 15.86 -4.05
N VAL A 427 -25.27 16.52 -4.80
CA VAL A 427 -26.14 17.62 -4.33
C VAL A 427 -26.95 17.27 -3.06
N PRO A 428 -27.60 16.09 -2.94
CA PRO A 428 -28.35 15.72 -1.74
C PRO A 428 -27.46 15.26 -0.57
N SER A 429 -26.15 15.04 -0.81
CA SER A 429 -25.23 14.42 0.17
C SER A 429 -24.36 15.43 0.92
N MET A 430 -24.53 16.73 0.67
CA MET A 430 -23.77 17.81 1.31
C MET A 430 -24.36 18.28 2.67
N ASP A 431 -25.53 17.78 3.07
CA ASP A 431 -26.20 18.14 4.33
C ASP A 431 -25.94 17.13 5.50
N GLU A 432 -25.04 16.17 5.32
CA GLU A 432 -24.50 15.27 6.36
C GLU A 432 -22.99 15.44 6.48
#